data_AF-A0A6J5ZKD6-F1
#
_entry.id   AF-A0A6J5ZKD6-F1
#
_cell.length_a   1.000
_cell.length_b   1.000
_cell.length_c   1.000
_cell.angle_alpha   90.00
_cell.angle_beta   90.00
_cell.angle_gamma   90.00
#
_symmetry.space_group_name_H-M   'P 1'
#
loop_
_entity.id
_entity.type
_entity.pdbx_description
1 polymer ?
#
loop_
_entity_poly.entity_id
_entity_poly.type
_entity_poly.pdbx_seq_one_letter_code
_entity_poly.pdbx_strand_id
1 'polypeptide(L)' 'MDVNVLIMMIQQIEKNVPNHGDVAEKIAGHIESFWAPAMRTQLYNYVSTHRSEFGFEIQQAIDLLHAKAKA' A
#
# COMPACT_ATOMS: atom_id res chain seq x y z
N MET A 1 -10.35 -0.24 -11.38
CA MET A 1 -10.61 0.88 -10.47
C MET A 1 -9.71 2.02 -10.89
N ASP A 2 -10.11 3.28 -10.71
CA ASP A 2 -9.23 4.43 -10.96
C ASP A 2 -8.07 4.40 -9.94
N VAL A 3 -6.84 4.57 -10.42
CA VAL A 3 -5.65 4.56 -9.56
C VAL A 3 -5.65 5.71 -8.54
N ASN A 4 -6.27 6.84 -8.88
CA ASN A 4 -6.41 7.97 -7.95
C ASN A 4 -7.28 7.61 -6.74
N VAL A 5 -8.29 6.74 -6.95
CA VAL A 5 -9.12 6.23 -5.85
C VAL A 5 -8.29 5.31 -4.95
N LEU A 6 -7.44 4.45 -5.52
CA LEU A 6 -6.53 3.60 -4.75
C LEU A 6 -5.52 4.44 -3.93
N ILE A 7 -4.97 5.50 -4.53
CA ILE A 7 -4.06 6.44 -3.86
C ILE A 7 -4.75 7.12 -2.67
N MET A 8 -5.97 7.63 -2.88
CA MET A 8 -6.74 8.24 -1.81
C MET A 8 -7.00 7.23 -0.68
N MET A 9 -7.37 5.99 -1.02
CA MET A 9 -7.64 4.95 -0.03
C MET A 9 -6.40 4.56 0.78
N ILE A 10 -5.23 4.38 0.14
CA ILE A 10 -4.01 4.04 0.89
C ILE A 10 -3.57 5.18 1.81
N GLN A 11 -3.70 6.43 1.40
CA GLN A 11 -3.42 7.59 2.26
C GLN A 11 -4.43 7.69 3.43
N GLN A 12 -5.69 7.30 3.21
CA GLN A 12 -6.66 7.19 4.29
C GLN A 12 -6.32 6.06 5.25
N ILE A 13 -5.85 4.90 4.75
CA ILE A 13 -5.39 3.80 5.59
C ILE A 13 -4.21 4.27 6.44
N GLU A 14 -3.17 4.85 5.82
CA GLU A 14 -1.98 5.40 6.50
C GLU A 14 -2.36 6.36 7.64
N LYS A 15 -3.34 7.25 7.42
CA LYS A 15 -3.80 8.21 8.44
C LYS A 15 -4.59 7.57 9.59
N ASN A 16 -5.20 6.41 9.37
CA ASN A 16 -6.12 5.79 10.33
C ASN A 16 -5.52 4.56 11.03
N VAL A 17 -4.44 3.98 10.51
CA VAL A 17 -3.75 2.89 11.20
C VAL A 17 -3.10 3.41 12.49
N PRO A 18 -3.11 2.65 13.59
CA PRO A 18 -2.49 3.11 14.83
C PRO A 18 -0.97 3.30 14.67
N ASN A 19 -0.46 4.47 15.07
CA ASN A 19 0.94 4.87 14.89
C ASN A 19 1.95 4.18 15.83
N HIS A 20 1.55 3.15 16.57
CA HIS A 20 2.43 2.38 17.45
C HIS A 20 2.83 1.05 16.79
N GLY A 21 4.12 0.72 16.75
CA GLY A 21 4.63 -0.48 16.06
C GLY A 21 4.83 -0.26 14.56
N ASP A 22 4.91 -1.34 13.78
CA ASP A 22 5.19 -1.26 12.34
C ASP A 22 3.95 -0.81 11.55
N VAL A 23 3.96 0.44 11.11
CA VAL A 23 2.88 1.05 10.32
C VAL A 23 2.80 0.44 8.91
N ALA A 24 3.96 0.13 8.30
CA ALA A 24 4.01 -0.41 6.95
C ALA A 24 3.42 -1.82 6.89
N GLU A 25 3.71 -2.67 7.88
CA GLU A 25 3.10 -4.01 7.99
C GLU A 25 1.59 -3.94 8.15
N LYS A 26 1.07 -2.97 8.92
CA LYS A 26 -0.38 -2.79 9.09
C LYS A 26 -1.06 -2.35 7.80
N ILE A 27 -0.46 -1.39 7.09
CA ILE A 27 -0.97 -0.94 5.78
C ILE A 27 -0.99 -2.13 4.81
N ALA A 28 0.12 -2.87 4.72
CA ALA A 28 0.23 -4.04 3.86
C ALA A 28 -0.81 -5.11 4.21
N GLY A 29 -0.96 -5.44 5.50
CA GLY A 29 -1.93 -6.43 5.97
C GLY A 29 -3.39 -6.03 5.70
N HIS A 30 -3.72 -4.75 5.84
CA HIS A 30 -5.04 -4.24 5.49
C HIS A 30 -5.33 -4.38 3.99
N ILE A 31 -4.39 -3.94 3.15
CA ILE A 31 -4.53 -4.07 1.70
C ILE A 31 -4.63 -5.54 1.28
N GLU A 32 -3.80 -6.42 1.83
CA GLU A 32 -3.84 -7.85 1.56
C GLU A 32 -5.19 -8.48 1.91
N SER A 33 -5.79 -8.08 3.03
CA SER A 33 -7.05 -8.64 3.53
C SER A 33 -8.27 -8.18 2.72
N PHE A 34 -8.28 -6.93 2.27
CA PHE A 34 -9.48 -6.30 1.70
C PHE A 34 -9.40 -6.01 0.20
N TRP A 35 -8.21 -5.98 -0.40
CA TRP A 35 -8.05 -5.59 -1.79
C TRP A 35 -7.86 -6.79 -2.72
N ALA A 36 -8.66 -6.83 -3.79
CA ALA A 36 -8.51 -7.77 -4.88
C ALA A 36 -7.08 -7.72 -5.48
N PRO A 37 -6.55 -8.85 -5.99
CA PRO A 37 -5.21 -8.92 -6.58
C PRO A 37 -4.93 -7.83 -7.63
N ALA A 38 -5.90 -7.55 -8.51
CA ALA A 38 -5.74 -6.54 -9.57
C ALA A 38 -5.53 -5.13 -9.00
N MET A 39 -6.18 -4.78 -7.87
CA MET A 39 -5.99 -3.47 -7.24
C MET A 39 -4.59 -3.36 -6.61
N ARG A 40 -4.09 -4.45 -6.03
CA ARG A 40 -2.73 -4.53 -5.48
C ARG A 40 -1.69 -4.34 -6.57
N THR A 41 -1.85 -5.00 -7.72
CA THR A 41 -0.96 -4.82 -8.88
C THR A 41 -0.99 -3.39 -9.42
N GLN A 42 -2.19 -2.79 -9.55
CA GLN A 42 -2.32 -1.40 -10.00
C GLN A 42 -1.63 -0.42 -9.06
N LEU A 43 -1.84 -0.58 -7.76
CA LEU A 43 -1.20 0.24 -6.74
C LEU A 43 0.32 0.08 -6.75
N TYR A 44 0.81 -1.16 -6.79
CA TYR A 44 2.24 -1.46 -6.86
C TYR A 44 2.91 -0.77 -8.05
N ASN A 45 2.33 -0.91 -9.25
CA ASN A 45 2.90 -0.31 -10.46
C ASN A 45 2.95 1.22 -10.35
N TYR A 46 1.91 1.85 -9.82
CA TYR A 46 1.86 3.30 -9.67
C TYR A 46 2.87 3.80 -8.65
N VAL A 47 2.85 3.26 -7.43
CA VAL A 47 3.72 3.71 -6.33
C VAL A 47 5.19 3.42 -6.64
N SER A 48 5.51 2.30 -7.29
CA SER A 48 6.89 1.99 -7.69
C SER A 48 7.43 2.99 -8.72
N THR A 49 6.57 3.51 -9.59
CA THR A 49 6.95 4.50 -10.61
C THR A 49 7.05 5.91 -10.04
N HIS A 50 6.21 6.23 -9.07
CA HIS A 50 6.07 7.58 -8.48
C HIS A 50 6.55 7.60 -7.02
N ARG A 51 7.58 6.81 -6.71
CA ARG A 51 7.94 6.46 -5.33
C ARG A 51 8.17 7.68 -4.43
N SER A 52 8.77 8.73 -4.98
CA SER A 52 9.05 9.98 -4.27
C SER A 52 7.81 10.79 -3.87
N GLU A 53 6.63 10.48 -4.41
CA GLU A 53 5.37 11.18 -4.08
C GLU A 53 4.70 10.62 -2.81
N PHE A 54 5.18 9.50 -2.27
CA PHE A 54 4.56 8.78 -1.17
C PHE A 54 5.40 8.81 0.11
N GLY A 55 4.73 8.73 1.26
CA GLY A 55 5.37 8.56 2.57
C GLY A 55 6.18 7.28 2.67
N PHE A 56 7.14 7.25 3.59
CA PHE A 56 8.06 6.13 3.78
C PHE A 56 7.32 4.82 4.11
N GLU A 57 6.25 4.92 4.89
CA GLU A 57 5.41 3.84 5.35
C GLU A 57 4.65 3.19 4.20
N ILE A 58 4.09 4.00 3.30
CA ILE A 58 3.45 3.51 2.06
C ILE A 58 4.49 2.83 1.16
N GLN A 59 5.65 3.45 0.97
CA GLN A 59 6.70 2.86 0.13
C GLN A 59 7.13 1.48 0.65
N GLN A 60 7.32 1.34 1.96
CA GLN A 60 7.64 0.04 2.57
C GLN A 60 6.48 -0.95 2.49
N ALA A 61 5.23 -0.51 2.69
CA ALA A 61 4.07 -1.39 2.59
C ALA A 61 3.94 -2.02 1.19
N ILE A 62 4.26 -1.26 0.13
CA ILE A 62 4.29 -1.77 -1.25
C ILE A 62 5.40 -2.79 -1.46
N ASP A 63 6.59 -2.58 -0.89
CA ASP A 63 7.69 -3.55 -0.95
C ASP A 63 7.30 -4.86 -0.25
N LEU A 64 6.66 -4.78 0.92
CA LEU A 64 6.15 -5.95 1.66
C LEU A 64 5.10 -6.73 0.86
N LEU A 65 4.12 -6.02 0.28
CA LEU A 65 3.08 -6.64 -0.56
C LEU A 65 3.68 -7.38 -1.76
N HIS A 66 4.72 -6.81 -2.39
CA HIS A 66 5.38 -7.43 -3.53
C HIS A 66 6.24 -8.63 -3.15
N ALA A 67 6.97 -8.54 -2.02
CA ALA A 67 7.77 -9.64 -1.51
C ALA A 67 6.89 -10.86 -1.19
N LYS A 68 5.73 -10.64 -0.53
CA LYS A 68 4.76 -11.69 -0.21
C LYS A 68 4.14 -12.32 -1.45
N ALA A 69 3.86 -11.56 -2.50
CA ALA A 69 3.30 -12.10 -3.75
C ALA A 69 4.28 -12.99 -4.53
N LYS A 70 5.58 -12.91 -4.21
CA LYS A 70 6.65 -13.73 -4.81
C LYS A 70 7.07 -14.94 -3.95
N ALA A 71 6.60 -15.00 -2.71
CA ALA A 71 6.85 -16.11 -1.78
C ALA A 71 5.82 -17.22 -2.01
#